data_AF-A0AAE1EWL3-F1
#
_entry.id   AF-A0AAE1EWL3-F1
#
_cell.length_a   1.000
_cell.length_b   1.000
_cell.length_c   1.000
_cell.angle_alpha   90.00
_cell.angle_beta   90.00
_cell.angle_gamma   90.00
#
_symmetry.space_group_name_H-M   'P 1'
#
loop_
_entity.id
_entity.type
_entity.pdbx_description
1 polymer ?
#
loop_
_entity_poly.entity_id
_entity_poly.type
_entity_poly.pdbx_seq_one_letter_code
_entity_poly.pdbx_strand_id
1 'polypeptide(L)'
;MEYETTSLTRKVKAREADISTEEEEVAGLKKTLSNMTSQYAGIEVQLSSTKILLEERTKQVSGLMEEVEQLKATVTTLENKLTDSDTLRRKLHNLVQELKGNIRVFCRVRPLLDKEINNNGGSDVIHHISFMDDRTLELCKSADPNGSTMSGLKGRGGGTIEFSYDKVFQPSSTQAEIHSQFIKPNQNLYRL
;
A
#
# COMPACT_ATOMS: atom_id res chain seq x y z
N MET A 1 -27.28 -16.67 -109.25
CA MET A 1 -28.19 -16.25 -108.16
C MET A 1 -28.11 -17.15 -106.93
N GLU A 2 -28.09 -18.49 -107.05
CA GLU A 2 -27.98 -19.40 -105.88
C GLU A 2 -26.63 -19.34 -105.12
N TYR A 3 -25.51 -19.15 -105.81
CA TYR A 3 -24.19 -19.06 -105.15
C TYR A 3 -24.06 -17.82 -104.27
N GLU A 4 -24.56 -16.68 -104.74
CA GLU A 4 -24.49 -15.40 -104.05
C GLU A 4 -25.40 -15.36 -102.82
N THR A 5 -26.61 -15.90 -102.95
CA THR A 5 -27.52 -16.11 -101.81
C THR A 5 -26.91 -17.05 -100.76
N THR A 6 -26.31 -18.17 -101.17
CA THR A 6 -25.62 -19.08 -100.23
C THR A 6 -24.43 -18.42 -99.52
N SER A 7 -23.67 -17.57 -100.23
CA SER A 7 -22.55 -16.81 -99.68
C SER A 7 -23.00 -15.76 -98.66
N LEU A 8 -24.06 -15.00 -98.96
CA LEU A 8 -24.65 -14.05 -98.02
C LEU A 8 -25.22 -14.77 -96.77
N THR A 9 -25.92 -15.89 -96.94
CA THR A 9 -26.47 -16.66 -95.81
C THR A 9 -25.37 -17.14 -94.86
N ARG A 10 -24.21 -17.60 -95.39
CA ARG A 10 -23.05 -17.97 -94.55
C ARG A 10 -22.49 -16.78 -93.77
N LYS A 11 -22.40 -15.60 -94.40
CA LYS A 11 -21.91 -14.38 -93.75
C LYS A 11 -22.86 -13.91 -92.64
N VAL A 12 -24.18 -13.96 -92.87
CA VAL A 12 -25.19 -13.64 -91.85
C VAL A 12 -25.05 -14.58 -90.66
N LYS A 13 -24.97 -15.90 -90.91
CA LYS A 13 -24.83 -16.91 -89.85
C LYS A 13 -23.54 -16.76 -89.03
N ALA A 14 -22.44 -16.36 -89.67
CA ALA A 14 -21.18 -16.07 -88.97
C ALA A 14 -21.31 -14.83 -88.08
N ARG A 15 -21.92 -13.74 -88.60
CA ARG A 15 -22.16 -12.53 -87.81
C ARG A 15 -23.15 -12.75 -86.66
N GLU A 16 -24.17 -13.58 -86.85
CA GLU A 16 -25.09 -13.97 -85.77
C GLU A 16 -24.36 -14.74 -84.66
N ALA A 17 -23.42 -15.62 -85.02
CA ALA A 17 -22.58 -16.32 -84.04
C ALA A 17 -21.66 -15.35 -83.28
N ASP A 18 -21.00 -14.42 -83.98
CA ASP A 18 -20.15 -13.39 -83.35
C ASP A 18 -20.96 -12.51 -82.39
N ILE A 19 -22.16 -12.08 -82.80
CA ILE A 19 -23.08 -11.30 -81.95
C ILE A 19 -23.46 -12.11 -80.71
N SER A 20 -23.78 -13.39 -80.87
CA SER A 20 -24.12 -14.27 -79.74
C SER A 20 -22.96 -14.40 -78.75
N THR A 21 -21.72 -14.53 -79.23
CA THR A 21 -20.54 -14.62 -78.34
C THR A 21 -20.29 -13.29 -77.62
N GLU A 22 -20.44 -12.17 -78.31
CA GLU A 22 -20.25 -10.84 -77.71
C GLU A 22 -21.36 -10.55 -76.66
N GLU A 23 -22.59 -10.98 -76.92
CA GLU A 23 -23.70 -10.86 -75.96
C GLU A 23 -23.44 -11.67 -74.68
N GLU A 24 -22.88 -12.87 -74.79
CA GLU A 24 -22.45 -13.69 -73.64
C GLU A 24 -21.32 -13.02 -72.85
N GLU A 25 -20.32 -12.45 -73.53
CA GLU A 25 -19.23 -11.71 -72.88
C GLU A 25 -19.73 -10.47 -72.13
N VAL A 26 -20.60 -9.67 -72.76
CA VAL A 26 -21.23 -8.51 -72.14
C VAL A 26 -22.06 -8.91 -70.92
N ALA A 27 -22.78 -10.03 -70.98
CA ALA A 27 -23.51 -10.54 -69.83
C ALA A 27 -22.57 -10.95 -68.68
N GLY A 28 -21.44 -11.59 -68.98
CA GLY A 28 -20.41 -11.95 -68.00
C GLY A 28 -19.75 -10.73 -67.35
N LEU A 29 -19.40 -9.72 -68.14
CA LEU A 29 -18.84 -8.45 -67.66
C LEU A 29 -19.84 -7.70 -66.77
N LYS A 30 -21.11 -7.63 -67.16
CA LYS A 30 -22.17 -7.02 -66.33
C LYS A 30 -22.32 -7.72 -64.97
N LYS A 31 -22.24 -9.05 -64.94
CA LYS A 31 -22.28 -9.82 -63.68
C LYS A 31 -21.09 -9.51 -62.78
N THR A 32 -19.89 -9.45 -63.36
CA THR A 32 -18.67 -9.09 -62.62
C THR A 32 -18.74 -7.67 -62.09
N LEU A 33 -19.21 -6.72 -62.90
CA LEU A 33 -19.42 -5.34 -62.48
C LEU A 33 -20.39 -5.25 -61.31
N SER A 34 -21.54 -5.93 -61.38
CA SER A 34 -22.52 -5.99 -60.29
C SER A 34 -21.93 -6.55 -58.99
N ASN A 35 -21.12 -7.60 -59.09
CA ASN A 35 -20.43 -8.19 -57.94
C ASN A 35 -19.41 -7.21 -57.33
N MET A 36 -18.60 -6.56 -58.16
CA MET A 36 -17.61 -5.57 -57.72
C MET A 36 -18.26 -4.35 -57.09
N THR A 37 -19.35 -3.83 -57.67
CA THR A 37 -20.11 -2.72 -57.09
C THR A 37 -20.64 -3.06 -55.70
N SER A 38 -21.14 -4.28 -55.51
CA SER A 38 -21.64 -4.75 -54.20
C SER A 38 -20.51 -4.86 -53.16
N GLN A 39 -19.34 -5.37 -53.57
CA GLN A 39 -18.16 -5.44 -52.70
C GLN A 39 -17.65 -4.05 -52.32
N TYR A 40 -17.61 -3.10 -53.27
CA TYR A 40 -17.20 -1.73 -53.01
C TYR A 40 -18.09 -1.05 -51.97
N ALA A 41 -19.41 -1.18 -52.10
CA ALA A 41 -20.35 -0.64 -51.11
C ALA A 41 -20.12 -1.25 -49.71
N GLY A 42 -19.84 -2.56 -49.64
CA GLY A 42 -19.52 -3.23 -48.36
C GLY A 42 -18.24 -2.70 -47.71
N ILE A 43 -17.17 -2.53 -48.51
CA ILE A 43 -15.90 -1.98 -48.04
C ILE A 43 -16.07 -0.52 -47.58
N GLU A 44 -16.86 0.27 -48.31
CA GLU A 44 -17.11 1.67 -47.96
C GLU A 44 -17.82 1.81 -46.60
N VAL A 45 -18.81 0.96 -46.33
CA VAL A 45 -19.46 0.89 -45.01
C VAL A 45 -18.46 0.48 -43.93
N GLN A 46 -17.64 -0.54 -44.16
CA GLN A 46 -16.61 -0.96 -43.20
C GLN A 46 -15.59 0.16 -42.92
N LEU A 47 -15.13 0.86 -43.97
CA LEU A 47 -14.22 2.00 -43.84
C LEU A 47 -14.84 3.12 -43.00
N SER A 48 -16.14 3.42 -43.19
CA SER A 48 -16.83 4.42 -42.38
C SER A 48 -16.91 4.00 -40.90
N SER A 49 -17.25 2.73 -40.64
CA SER A 49 -17.37 2.21 -39.27
C SER A 49 -16.03 2.19 -38.52
N THR A 50 -14.95 1.81 -39.22
CA THR A 50 -13.59 1.76 -38.64
C THR A 50 -13.04 3.15 -38.34
N LYS A 51 -13.35 4.16 -39.17
CA LYS A 51 -13.01 5.56 -38.88
C LYS A 51 -13.69 6.07 -37.60
N ILE A 52 -14.99 5.82 -37.43
CA ILE A 52 -15.73 6.23 -36.22
C ILE A 52 -15.13 5.57 -34.98
N LEU A 53 -14.85 4.26 -35.06
CA LEU A 53 -14.22 3.53 -33.96
C LEU A 53 -12.83 4.07 -33.63
N LEU A 54 -12.03 4.40 -34.65
CA LEU A 54 -10.70 4.97 -34.46
C LEU A 54 -10.78 6.31 -33.73
N GLU A 55 -11.68 7.22 -34.15
CA GLU A 55 -11.89 8.51 -33.47
C GLU A 55 -12.31 8.34 -32.02
N GLU A 56 -13.22 7.40 -31.74
CA GLU A 56 -13.64 7.09 -30.37
C GLU A 56 -12.47 6.57 -29.53
N ARG A 57 -11.67 5.65 -30.07
CA ARG A 57 -10.49 5.11 -29.38
C ARG A 57 -9.43 6.19 -29.15
N THR A 58 -9.19 7.07 -30.11
CA THR A 58 -8.27 8.20 -29.93
C THR A 58 -8.72 9.10 -28.78
N LYS A 59 -10.03 9.38 -28.67
CA LYS A 59 -10.59 10.16 -27.57
C LYS A 59 -10.47 9.44 -26.21
N GLN A 60 -10.67 8.13 -26.18
CA GLN A 60 -10.48 7.34 -24.96
C GLN A 60 -9.02 7.35 -24.52
N VAL A 61 -8.07 7.16 -25.44
CA VAL A 61 -6.64 7.20 -25.14
C VAL A 61 -6.24 8.57 -24.60
N SER A 62 -6.69 9.68 -25.21
CA SER A 62 -6.38 11.01 -24.69
C SER A 62 -6.92 11.23 -23.28
N GLY A 63 -8.15 10.77 -22.99
CA GLY A 63 -8.75 10.88 -21.65
C GLY A 63 -7.99 10.07 -20.60
N LEU A 64 -7.61 8.83 -20.92
CA LEU A 64 -6.81 7.99 -20.02
C LEU A 64 -5.42 8.56 -19.78
N MET A 65 -4.79 9.17 -20.79
CA MET A 65 -3.50 9.82 -20.61
C MET A 65 -3.57 11.02 -19.65
N GLU A 66 -4.65 11.80 -19.73
CA GLU A 66 -4.89 12.91 -18.79
C GLU A 66 -5.14 12.40 -17.37
N GLU A 67 -5.95 11.35 -17.20
CA GLU A 67 -6.21 10.74 -15.90
C GLU A 67 -4.93 10.19 -15.27
N VAL A 68 -4.08 9.50 -16.05
CA VAL A 68 -2.79 8.99 -15.58
C VAL A 68 -1.90 10.12 -15.09
N GLU A 69 -1.88 11.26 -15.78
CA GLU A 69 -1.09 12.41 -15.37
C GLU A 69 -1.60 13.04 -14.07
N GLN A 70 -2.92 13.20 -13.95
CA GLN A 70 -3.56 13.69 -12.72
C GLN A 70 -3.30 12.76 -11.52
N LEU A 71 -3.39 11.44 -11.74
CA LEU A 71 -3.09 10.45 -10.70
C LEU A 71 -1.63 10.51 -10.27
N LYS A 72 -0.68 10.62 -11.21
CA LYS A 72 0.74 10.77 -10.89
C LYS A 72 1.00 12.03 -10.05
N ALA A 73 0.46 13.17 -10.45
CA ALA A 73 0.60 14.42 -9.70
C ALA A 73 0.02 14.30 -8.28
N THR A 74 -1.12 13.61 -8.14
CA THR A 74 -1.74 13.34 -6.84
C THR A 74 -0.87 12.46 -5.96
N VAL A 75 -0.32 11.37 -6.52
CA VAL A 75 0.59 10.47 -5.82
C VAL A 75 1.81 11.24 -5.30
N THR A 76 2.49 12.00 -6.16
CA THR A 76 3.65 12.80 -5.75
C THR A 76 3.28 13.80 -4.63
N THR A 77 2.11 14.43 -4.72
CA THR A 77 1.62 15.35 -3.68
C THR A 77 1.39 14.63 -2.35
N LEU A 78 0.81 13.44 -2.38
CA LEU A 78 0.56 12.63 -1.18
C LEU A 78 1.86 12.10 -0.56
N GLU A 79 2.82 11.67 -1.38
CA GLU A 79 4.15 11.26 -0.93
C GLU A 79 4.88 12.42 -0.23
N ASN A 80 4.84 13.62 -0.79
CA ASN A 80 5.40 14.81 -0.16
C ASN A 80 4.72 15.13 1.17
N LYS A 81 3.38 15.08 1.24
CA LYS A 81 2.64 15.29 2.49
C LYS A 81 2.97 14.24 3.55
N LEU A 82 3.16 12.98 3.14
CA LEU A 82 3.52 11.89 4.04
C LEU A 82 4.92 12.12 4.61
N THR A 83 5.90 12.46 3.76
CA THR A 83 7.27 12.74 4.20
C THR A 83 7.31 13.95 5.14
N ASP A 84 6.62 15.04 4.82
CA ASP A 84 6.50 16.21 5.69
C ASP A 84 5.88 15.86 7.04
N SER A 85 4.78 15.10 7.04
CA SER A 85 4.10 14.65 8.26
C SER A 85 5.02 13.78 9.12
N ASP A 86 5.79 12.88 8.50
CA ASP A 86 6.74 12.03 9.22
C ASP A 86 7.92 12.82 9.78
N THR A 87 8.45 13.80 9.04
CA THR A 87 9.51 14.67 9.56
C THR A 87 9.01 15.48 10.75
N LEU A 88 7.80 16.03 10.69
CA LEU A 88 7.19 16.76 11.79
C LEU A 88 6.94 15.84 12.99
N ARG A 89 6.40 14.64 12.76
CA ARG A 89 6.20 13.63 13.80
C ARG A 89 7.51 13.29 14.49
N ARG A 90 8.60 13.08 13.75
CA ARG A 90 9.94 12.82 14.31
C ARG A 90 10.46 14.00 15.13
N LYS A 91 10.33 15.23 14.63
CA LYS A 91 10.74 16.45 15.34
C LYS A 91 9.98 16.60 16.67
N LEU A 92 8.66 16.53 16.63
CA LEU A 92 7.82 16.63 17.83
C LEU A 92 8.10 15.48 18.80
N HIS A 93 8.29 14.28 18.29
CA HIS A 93 8.63 13.12 19.11
C HIS A 93 9.97 13.34 19.85
N ASN A 94 10.99 13.81 19.15
CA ASN A 94 12.30 14.09 19.74
C ASN A 94 12.20 15.21 20.78
N LEU A 95 11.50 16.31 20.48
CA LEU A 95 11.26 17.39 21.43
C LEU A 95 10.58 16.87 22.71
N VAL A 96 9.52 16.05 22.58
CA VAL A 96 8.85 15.45 23.74
C VAL A 96 9.80 14.52 24.52
N GLN A 97 10.72 13.83 23.85
CA GLN A 97 11.71 13.00 24.54
C GLN A 97 12.76 13.83 25.28
N GLU A 98 13.29 14.87 24.66
CA GLU A 98 14.26 15.81 25.24
C GLU A 98 13.67 16.52 26.45
N LEU A 99 12.43 17.02 26.35
CA LEU A 99 11.72 17.67 27.46
C LEU A 99 11.48 16.72 28.64
N LYS A 100 11.31 15.42 28.39
CA LYS A 100 11.21 14.40 29.44
C LYS A 100 12.57 14.01 30.01
N GLY A 101 13.68 14.42 29.39
CA GLY A 101 15.02 14.00 29.75
C GLY A 101 15.57 12.91 28.82
N ASN A 102 16.83 13.09 28.42
CA ASN A 102 17.58 12.17 27.56
C ASN A 102 17.98 10.88 28.27
N ILE A 103 18.25 10.96 29.58
CA ILE A 103 18.53 9.81 30.44
C ILE A 103 17.25 9.52 31.23
N ARG A 104 16.85 8.25 31.26
CA ARG A 104 15.69 7.79 32.03
C ARG A 104 16.07 6.62 32.91
N VAL A 105 15.63 6.66 34.15
CA VAL A 105 15.88 5.61 35.13
C VAL A 105 14.54 5.02 35.53
N PHE A 106 14.33 3.77 35.12
CA PHE A 106 13.18 2.98 35.52
C PHE A 106 13.59 1.96 36.58
N CYS A 107 12.74 1.75 37.58
CA CYS A 107 12.90 0.66 38.52
C CYS A 107 11.89 -0.45 38.20
N ARG A 108 12.33 -1.71 38.22
CA ARG A 108 11.43 -2.88 38.11
C ARG A 108 11.70 -3.80 39.28
N VAL A 109 10.68 -3.99 40.12
CA VAL A 109 10.70 -5.01 41.15
C VAL A 109 10.24 -6.32 40.54
N ARG A 110 11.05 -7.37 40.67
CA ARG A 110 10.74 -8.71 40.18
C ARG A 110 9.76 -9.40 41.15
N PRO A 111 8.75 -10.14 40.66
CA PRO A 111 7.97 -11.05 41.49
C PRO A 111 8.81 -12.19 42.05
N LEU A 112 8.47 -12.61 43.28
CA LEU A 112 9.18 -13.66 44.01
C LEU A 112 9.07 -15.01 43.29
N LEU A 113 10.10 -15.84 43.41
CA LEU A 113 10.02 -17.25 42.99
C LEU A 113 9.31 -18.07 44.07
N ASP A 114 8.73 -19.21 43.68
CA ASP A 114 8.10 -20.17 44.60
C ASP A 114 8.99 -20.53 45.80
N LYS A 115 10.30 -20.70 45.57
CA LYS A 115 11.28 -20.99 46.63
C LYS A 115 11.43 -19.84 47.63
N GLU A 116 11.34 -18.61 47.17
CA GLU A 116 11.44 -17.40 47.99
C GLU A 116 10.15 -17.16 48.78
N ILE A 117 8.99 -17.42 48.15
CA ILE A 117 7.68 -17.39 48.79
C ILE A 117 7.64 -18.39 49.95
N ASN A 118 8.15 -19.61 49.75
CA ASN A 118 8.23 -20.64 50.79
C ASN A 118 9.11 -20.19 51.98
N ASN A 119 10.20 -19.47 51.70
CA ASN A 119 11.07 -18.91 52.75
C ASN A 119 10.46 -17.67 53.43
N ASN A 120 9.50 -17.00 52.78
CA ASN A 120 8.75 -15.84 53.27
C ASN A 120 7.42 -16.24 53.94
N GLY A 121 7.34 -17.45 54.52
CA GLY A 121 6.15 -17.93 55.22
C GLY A 121 4.94 -18.16 54.30
N GLY A 122 5.15 -18.38 53.00
CA GLY A 122 4.09 -18.60 52.01
C GLY A 122 3.48 -17.31 51.44
N SER A 123 4.02 -16.14 51.77
CA SER A 123 3.55 -14.84 51.27
C SER A 123 4.30 -14.41 50.00
N ASP A 124 3.56 -14.03 48.95
CA ASP A 124 4.11 -13.43 47.72
C ASP A 124 4.33 -11.91 47.85
N VAL A 125 4.13 -11.34 49.04
CA VAL A 125 4.30 -9.91 49.30
C VAL A 125 5.71 -9.61 49.83
N ILE A 126 6.37 -8.63 49.21
CA ILE A 126 7.69 -8.13 49.62
C ILE A 126 7.49 -7.07 50.72
N HIS A 127 7.54 -7.49 51.99
CA HIS A 127 7.19 -6.64 53.15
C HIS A 127 8.15 -5.48 53.42
N HIS A 128 9.36 -5.50 52.87
CA HIS A 128 10.37 -4.46 53.07
C HIS A 128 10.38 -3.39 51.97
N ILE A 129 9.48 -3.48 50.97
CA ILE A 129 9.33 -2.48 49.90
C ILE A 129 7.92 -1.91 49.98
N SER A 130 7.80 -0.58 49.96
CA SER A 130 6.54 0.13 49.89
C SER A 130 6.49 0.98 48.62
N PHE A 131 5.38 0.94 47.89
CA PHE A 131 5.18 1.72 46.67
C PHE A 131 4.29 2.91 47.00
N MET A 132 4.86 4.12 47.01
CA MET A 132 4.12 5.35 47.32
C MET A 132 3.30 5.82 46.11
N ASP A 133 3.93 5.82 44.93
CA ASP A 133 3.31 6.17 43.66
C ASP A 133 4.04 5.48 42.48
N ASP A 134 3.67 5.85 41.26
CA ASP A 134 4.26 5.30 40.03
C ASP A 134 5.74 5.68 39.81
N ARG A 135 6.33 6.51 40.66
CA ARG A 135 7.70 7.04 40.54
C ARG A 135 8.55 6.79 41.78
N THR A 136 7.94 6.51 42.91
CA THR A 136 8.57 6.57 44.22
C THR A 136 8.39 5.24 44.94
N LEU A 137 9.51 4.64 45.32
CA LEU A 137 9.54 3.44 46.13
C LEU A 137 10.31 3.71 47.42
N GLU A 138 9.85 3.12 48.50
CA GLU A 138 10.52 3.15 49.80
C GLU A 138 10.99 1.76 50.19
N LEU A 139 12.22 1.69 50.69
CA LEU A 139 12.81 0.49 51.24
C LEU A 139 12.84 0.62 52.76
N CYS A 140 12.07 -0.21 53.46
CA CYS A 140 12.15 -0.34 54.91
C CYS A 140 13.39 -1.15 55.27
N LYS A 141 14.38 -0.55 55.94
CA LYS A 141 15.48 -1.32 56.52
C LYS A 141 14.95 -2.14 57.68
N SER A 142 15.16 -3.45 57.63
CA SER A 142 15.12 -4.27 58.84
C SER A 142 16.11 -3.68 59.84
N ALA A 143 15.65 -3.45 61.06
CA ALA A 143 16.48 -2.90 62.14
C ALA A 143 17.47 -3.98 62.63
N ASP A 144 18.53 -4.24 61.85
CA ASP A 144 19.68 -5.00 62.33
C ASP A 144 20.66 -4.04 63.06
N PRO A 145 20.94 -4.22 64.36
CA PRO A 145 21.81 -3.33 65.14
C PRO A 145 23.28 -3.30 64.70
N ASN A 146 23.72 -4.26 63.86
CA ASN A 146 25.14 -4.48 63.52
C ASN A 146 25.48 -4.40 62.02
N GLY A 147 24.59 -3.86 61.18
CA GLY A 147 24.86 -3.71 59.74
C GLY A 147 25.72 -2.49 59.44
N SER A 148 26.99 -2.69 59.06
CA SER A 148 27.91 -1.65 58.59
C SER A 148 27.27 -0.78 57.50
N THR A 149 27.00 0.47 57.84
CA THR A 149 26.29 1.42 56.97
C THR A 149 27.22 1.96 55.88
N MET A 150 26.93 1.62 54.61
CA MET A 150 27.44 2.40 53.48
C MET A 150 26.68 3.74 53.41
N SER A 151 27.41 4.82 53.66
CA SER A 151 27.31 6.14 53.03
C SER A 151 26.04 7.00 53.22
N GLY A 152 26.23 8.13 53.92
CA GLY A 152 25.80 9.47 53.47
C GLY A 152 24.33 9.92 53.60
N LEU A 153 23.36 9.02 53.63
CA LEU A 153 21.93 9.40 53.59
C LEU A 153 21.30 9.29 54.99
N LYS A 154 21.41 10.35 55.80
CA LYS A 154 20.63 10.50 57.03
C LYS A 154 19.15 10.66 56.69
N GLY A 155 18.41 9.56 56.63
CA GLY A 155 16.94 9.59 56.69
C GLY A 155 16.49 10.25 58.00
N ARG A 156 15.61 11.24 57.89
CA ARG A 156 14.90 11.83 59.04
C ARG A 156 14.01 10.75 59.66
N GLY A 157 14.45 10.16 60.77
CA GLY A 157 13.61 9.36 61.68
C GLY A 157 12.98 8.11 61.07
N GLY A 158 13.50 6.93 61.43
CA GLY A 158 12.78 5.66 61.27
C GLY A 158 13.06 4.88 59.99
N GLY A 159 14.30 4.42 59.79
CA GLY A 159 14.61 3.19 59.04
C GLY A 159 14.28 3.09 57.53
N THR A 160 13.53 4.00 56.92
CA THR A 160 13.13 3.92 55.52
C THR A 160 14.07 4.73 54.61
N ILE A 161 14.35 4.21 53.41
CA ILE A 161 15.03 4.96 52.33
C ILE A 161 14.05 5.11 51.16
N GLU A 162 13.81 6.35 50.76
CA GLU A 162 13.02 6.70 49.58
C GLU A 162 13.90 6.81 48.33
N PHE A 163 13.39 6.31 47.20
CA PHE A 163 14.01 6.43 45.89
C PHE A 163 12.99 6.90 44.85
N SER A 164 13.36 7.90 44.06
CA SER A 164 12.53 8.46 42.98
C SER A 164 13.08 8.10 41.60
N TYR A 165 12.19 7.73 40.69
CA TYR A 165 12.47 7.25 39.33
C TYR A 165 11.53 7.89 38.30
N ASP A 166 11.80 7.66 37.01
CA ASP A 166 10.88 8.03 35.94
C ASP A 166 9.60 7.19 35.95
N LYS A 167 9.74 5.90 36.31
CA LYS A 167 8.65 4.98 36.59
C LYS A 167 9.13 3.79 37.43
N VAL A 168 8.31 3.34 38.36
CA VAL A 168 8.51 2.13 39.16
C VAL A 168 7.49 1.09 38.71
N PHE A 169 7.98 -0.09 38.31
CA PHE A 169 7.17 -1.25 37.95
C PHE A 169 7.11 -2.22 39.13
N GLN A 170 5.90 -2.56 39.54
CA GLN A 170 5.62 -3.48 40.63
C GLN A 170 5.87 -4.94 40.20
N PRO A 171 5.95 -5.89 41.14
CA PRO A 171 6.04 -7.32 40.84
C PRO A 171 4.99 -7.84 39.84
N SER A 172 3.79 -7.25 39.86
CA SER A 172 2.67 -7.59 38.98
C SER A 172 2.80 -7.04 37.56
N SER A 173 3.73 -6.11 37.30
CA SER A 173 3.87 -5.47 35.99
C SER A 173 4.37 -6.44 34.93
N THR A 174 3.66 -6.46 33.79
CA THR A 174 3.93 -7.40 32.71
C THR A 174 5.06 -6.93 31.80
N GLN A 175 5.67 -7.87 31.07
CA GLN A 175 6.71 -7.54 30.10
C GLN A 175 6.19 -6.63 28.98
N ALA A 176 4.90 -6.76 28.60
CA ALA A 176 4.27 -5.92 27.59
C ALA A 176 4.13 -4.45 28.06
N GLU A 177 3.70 -4.24 29.31
CA GLU A 177 3.61 -2.91 29.92
C GLU A 177 4.98 -2.25 30.01
N ILE A 178 6.00 -2.99 30.42
CA ILE A 178 7.38 -2.51 30.48
C ILE A 178 7.85 -2.13 29.07
N HIS A 179 7.66 -3.03 28.09
CA HIS A 179 8.10 -2.83 26.72
C HIS A 179 7.46 -1.62 26.05
N SER A 180 6.19 -1.31 26.38
CA SER A 180 5.50 -0.12 25.87
C SER A 180 6.19 1.21 26.22
N GLN A 181 6.96 1.25 27.32
CA GLN A 181 7.73 2.43 27.70
C GLN A 181 9.01 2.61 26.87
N PHE A 182 9.55 1.52 26.31
CA PHE A 182 10.77 1.52 25.51
C PHE A 182 10.49 1.57 24.00
N ILE A 183 9.46 0.86 23.55
CA ILE A 183 9.09 0.78 22.14
C ILE A 183 7.71 1.40 21.96
N LYS A 184 7.69 2.61 21.39
CA LYS A 184 6.44 3.16 20.86
C LYS A 184 6.13 2.48 19.52
N PRO A 185 4.86 2.12 19.24
CA PRO A 185 4.46 1.21 18.16
C PRO A 185 4.74 1.66 16.71
N ASN A 186 5.49 2.74 16.45
CA ASN A 186 5.78 3.22 15.09
C ASN A 186 7.20 3.79 14.94
N GLN A 187 8.20 3.07 15.48
CA GLN A 187 9.62 3.36 15.26
C GLN A 187 10.25 2.49 14.14
N ASN A 188 9.51 1.52 13.56
CA ASN A 188 10.10 0.50 12.68
C ASN A 188 9.50 0.38 11.28
N LEU A 189 8.62 1.27 10.82
CA LEU A 189 7.97 1.04 9.52
C LEU A 189 8.80 1.44 8.29
N TYR A 190 9.82 2.30 8.38
CA TYR A 190 10.66 2.62 7.21
C TYR A 190 12.08 3.03 7.61
N ARG A 191 12.93 2.04 7.89
CA ARG A 191 14.39 2.19 7.69
C ARG A 191 14.67 1.70 6.27
N LEU A 192 15.03 2.63 5.39
CA LEU A 192 15.77 2.34 4.16
C LEU A 192 17.13 1.72 4.54
#